data_AF-A0A0L0FLR2-F1
#
_entry.id   AF-A0A0L0FLR2-F1
#
_cell.length_a   1.000
_cell.length_b   1.000
_cell.length_c   1.000
_cell.angle_alpha   90.00
_cell.angle_beta   90.00
_cell.angle_gamma   90.00
#
_symmetry.space_group_name_H-M   'P 1'
#
loop_
_entity.id
_entity.type
_entity.pdbx_description
1 polymer ?
#
loop_
_entity_poly.entity_id
_entity_poly.type
_entity_poly.pdbx_seq_one_letter_code
_entity_poly.pdbx_strand_id
1 'polypeptide(L)'
;VDLVCAKMGVEREEMLHAIHTAGDNDALKIAYNLVRDSQRMKELSESKHDGDGDRGMFTDAERKQHEKPSDGMAPLEELPTMGMYISQSKTGVSAQPVSRSTKKSRWHLGIRSRSQPYDVMSEVYRAMKSVDLSWKVVNSYHVITRKTHPVTKQELKVSLQLYKVDDRHFLLDFKNLGQSAGEKETYENSGSVAMGFFELCAILIRELAVGGGGSK
;
A
#
# COMPACT_ATOMS: atom_id res chain seq x y z
N VAL A 1 -18.77 0.54 4.20
CA VAL A 1 -18.78 -0.71 5.01
C VAL A 1 -19.30 -1.86 4.18
N ASP A 2 -20.54 -1.77 3.67
CA ASP A 2 -21.20 -2.84 2.89
C ASP A 2 -20.39 -3.41 1.74
N LEU A 3 -19.80 -2.53 0.92
CA LEU A 3 -18.95 -2.96 -0.18
C LEU A 3 -17.80 -3.88 0.28
N VAL A 4 -17.13 -3.51 1.38
CA VAL A 4 -15.98 -4.27 1.87
C VAL A 4 -16.46 -5.56 2.55
N CYS A 5 -17.56 -5.51 3.29
CA CYS A 5 -18.23 -6.71 3.84
C CYS A 5 -18.56 -7.72 2.74
N ALA A 6 -19.25 -7.28 1.68
CA ALA A 6 -19.65 -8.13 0.55
C ALA A 6 -18.44 -8.73 -0.18
N LYS A 7 -17.37 -7.95 -0.33
CA LYS A 7 -16.14 -8.41 -1.02
C LYS A 7 -15.26 -9.32 -0.16
N MET A 8 -15.20 -9.08 1.15
CA MET A 8 -14.41 -9.88 2.08
C MET A 8 -15.19 -11.11 2.58
N GLY A 9 -16.50 -11.19 2.32
CA GLY A 9 -17.36 -12.27 2.81
C GLY A 9 -17.57 -12.21 4.34
N VAL A 10 -17.63 -11.00 4.90
CA VAL A 10 -17.69 -10.75 6.34
C VAL A 10 -18.97 -10.01 6.69
N GLU A 11 -19.61 -10.39 7.80
CA GLU A 11 -20.81 -9.74 8.31
C GLU A 11 -20.57 -8.28 8.70
N ARG A 12 -21.61 -7.46 8.62
CA ARG A 12 -21.51 -6.02 8.93
C ARG A 12 -21.07 -5.79 10.37
N GLU A 13 -21.64 -6.55 11.31
CA GLU A 13 -21.36 -6.44 12.74
C GLU A 13 -19.88 -6.73 13.04
N GLU A 14 -19.32 -7.76 12.40
CA GLU A 14 -17.90 -8.13 12.56
C GLU A 14 -16.99 -7.02 12.02
N MET A 15 -17.30 -6.48 10.83
CA MET A 15 -16.56 -5.37 10.26
C MET A 15 -16.63 -4.11 11.15
N LEU A 16 -17.82 -3.77 11.66
CA LEU A 16 -17.99 -2.63 12.56
C LEU A 16 -17.26 -2.83 13.89
N HIS A 17 -17.24 -4.04 14.42
CA HIS A 17 -16.46 -4.38 15.60
C HIS A 17 -14.96 -4.23 15.32
N ALA A 18 -14.48 -4.72 14.17
CA ALA A 18 -13.08 -4.59 13.79
C ALA A 18 -12.65 -3.12 13.63
N ILE A 19 -13.49 -2.28 13.04
CA ILE A 19 -13.18 -0.85 12.84
C ILE A 19 -12.98 -0.11 14.17
N HIS A 20 -13.80 -0.41 15.18
CA HIS A 20 -13.79 0.32 16.46
C HIS A 20 -12.85 -0.30 17.50
N THR A 21 -12.78 -1.63 17.55
CA THR A 21 -12.12 -2.35 18.65
C THR A 21 -10.76 -2.92 18.25
N ALA A 22 -10.54 -3.21 16.96
CA ALA A 22 -9.32 -3.88 16.55
C ALA A 22 -8.12 -2.93 16.48
N GLY A 23 -6.94 -3.50 16.75
CA GLY A 23 -5.66 -2.80 16.62
C GLY A 23 -5.39 -2.38 15.18
N ASP A 24 -4.44 -1.47 15.00
CA ASP A 24 -4.15 -0.87 13.68
C ASP A 24 -3.59 -1.86 12.63
N ASN A 25 -3.24 -3.07 13.06
CA ASN A 25 -2.75 -4.14 12.19
C ASN A 25 -3.86 -5.13 11.76
N ASP A 26 -5.11 -4.90 12.15
CA ASP A 26 -6.23 -5.76 11.79
C ASP A 26 -6.57 -5.68 10.30
N ALA A 27 -6.71 -6.85 9.65
CA ALA A 27 -6.89 -6.93 8.20
C ALA A 27 -8.18 -6.27 7.71
N LEU A 28 -9.27 -6.35 8.47
CA LEU A 28 -10.57 -5.78 8.10
C LEU A 28 -10.54 -4.25 8.24
N LYS A 29 -9.99 -3.76 9.36
CA LYS A 29 -9.78 -2.32 9.59
C LYS A 29 -8.88 -1.71 8.50
N ILE A 30 -7.82 -2.43 8.12
CA ILE A 30 -6.91 -2.05 7.04
C ILE A 30 -7.65 -1.99 5.69
N ALA A 31 -8.37 -3.05 5.32
CA ALA A 31 -9.10 -3.12 4.06
C ALA A 31 -10.13 -1.98 3.95
N TYR A 32 -10.86 -1.69 5.03
CA TYR A 32 -11.78 -0.57 5.10
C TYR A 32 -11.10 0.78 4.85
N ASN A 33 -10.01 1.04 5.58
CA ASN A 33 -9.30 2.31 5.48
C ASN A 33 -8.69 2.52 4.08
N LEU A 34 -8.14 1.46 3.46
CA LEU A 34 -7.58 1.55 2.10
C LEU A 34 -8.63 1.97 1.06
N VAL A 35 -9.82 1.38 1.11
CA VAL A 35 -10.90 1.74 0.17
C VAL A 35 -11.41 3.14 0.44
N ARG A 36 -11.67 3.49 1.70
CA ARG A 36 -12.13 4.83 2.10
C ARG A 36 -11.14 5.91 1.69
N ASP A 37 -9.85 5.70 1.94
CA ASP A 37 -8.82 6.68 1.65
C ASP A 37 -8.58 6.79 0.13
N SER A 38 -8.71 5.70 -0.63
CA SER A 38 -8.69 5.73 -2.09
C SER A 38 -9.83 6.57 -2.68
N GLN A 39 -11.03 6.49 -2.11
CA GLN A 39 -12.18 7.31 -2.53
C GLN A 39 -11.93 8.79 -2.22
N ARG A 40 -11.49 9.09 -0.98
CA ARG A 40 -11.17 10.45 -0.55
C ARG A 40 -10.11 11.11 -1.43
N MET A 41 -9.06 10.39 -1.82
CA MET A 41 -8.02 10.93 -2.69
C MET A 41 -8.55 11.27 -4.10
N LYS A 42 -9.53 10.50 -4.60
CA LYS A 42 -10.14 10.75 -5.90
C LYS A 42 -10.96 12.04 -5.91
N GLU A 43 -11.81 12.24 -4.91
CA GLU A 43 -12.62 13.47 -4.74
C GLU A 43 -11.75 14.74 -4.66
N LEU A 44 -10.61 14.65 -3.95
CA LEU A 44 -9.64 15.76 -3.87
C LEU A 44 -8.95 16.05 -5.21
N SER A 45 -8.83 15.07 -6.10
CA SER A 45 -8.23 15.27 -7.42
C SER A 45 -9.21 15.86 -8.44
N GLU A 46 -10.49 15.53 -8.32
CA GLU A 46 -11.57 16.04 -9.18
C GLU A 46 -11.91 17.50 -8.85
N SER A 47 -12.05 17.83 -7.56
CA SER A 47 -12.32 19.20 -7.09
C SER A 47 -11.26 20.23 -7.45
N LYS A 48 -10.04 19.77 -7.80
CA LYS A 48 -8.91 20.64 -8.17
C LYS A 48 -8.91 21.02 -9.66
N HIS A 49 -9.75 20.39 -10.48
CA HIS A 49 -9.89 20.69 -11.91
C HIS A 49 -10.95 21.77 -12.21
N ASP A 50 -11.77 22.17 -11.24
CA ASP A 50 -12.78 23.23 -11.38
C ASP A 50 -12.25 24.63 -10.98
N GLY A 51 -10.97 24.74 -10.64
CA GLY A 51 -10.29 26.00 -10.30
C GLY A 51 -9.70 26.68 -11.52
N ASP A 52 -10.45 27.65 -12.04
CA ASP A 52 -10.08 28.70 -12.98
C ASP A 52 -8.60 29.14 -12.89
N GLY A 53 -8.00 29.35 -14.06
CA GLY A 53 -6.60 29.71 -14.18
C GLY A 53 -6.36 31.15 -13.74
N ASP A 54 -5.90 31.33 -12.50
CA ASP A 54 -5.17 32.55 -12.14
C ASP A 54 -3.68 32.26 -11.97
N ARG A 55 -2.93 32.76 -12.96
CA ARG A 55 -1.49 32.70 -13.07
C ARG A 55 -0.90 33.83 -12.22
N GLY A 56 -1.01 33.72 -10.90
CA GLY A 56 -0.45 34.66 -9.93
C GLY A 56 1.04 34.43 -9.69
N MET A 57 1.85 35.46 -9.97
CA MET A 57 3.31 35.49 -9.93
C MET A 57 3.95 34.99 -8.62
N PHE A 58 5.05 34.26 -8.75
CA PHE A 58 6.06 34.16 -7.70
C PHE A 58 6.75 35.53 -7.54
N THR A 59 6.46 36.23 -6.45
CA THR A 59 7.38 37.22 -5.88
C THR A 59 7.90 36.70 -4.55
N ASP A 60 9.20 36.50 -4.52
CA ASP A 60 9.99 36.10 -3.36
C ASP A 60 10.08 37.29 -2.40
N ALA A 61 9.37 37.22 -1.28
CA ALA A 61 9.51 38.19 -0.18
C ALA A 61 9.04 37.59 1.17
N GLU A 62 10.02 37.30 2.02
CA GLU A 62 9.98 37.41 3.48
C GLU A 62 9.07 36.44 4.26
N ARG A 63 9.56 35.22 4.50
CA ARG A 63 9.05 34.36 5.58
C ARG A 63 9.72 34.69 6.92
N LYS A 64 9.17 35.68 7.62
CA LYS A 64 9.45 35.90 9.06
C LYS A 64 8.96 34.70 9.87
N GLN A 65 9.85 34.24 10.76
CA GLN A 65 9.59 33.23 11.78
C GLN A 65 8.58 33.78 12.80
N HIS A 66 7.59 32.96 13.17
CA HIS A 66 6.83 33.11 14.41
C HIS A 66 6.60 31.73 15.02
N GLU A 67 7.16 31.56 16.21
CA GLU A 67 7.04 30.45 17.16
C GLU A 67 5.62 30.42 17.77
N LYS A 68 5.04 29.26 18.12
CA LYS A 68 5.06 28.57 19.44
C LYS A 68 3.94 27.49 19.46
N PRO A 69 3.77 26.63 20.49
CA PRO A 69 4.70 26.09 21.47
C PRO A 69 4.63 24.54 21.57
N SER A 70 5.47 24.02 22.46
CA SER A 70 5.75 22.64 22.87
C SER A 70 4.60 21.81 23.45
N ASP A 71 4.59 20.51 23.14
CA ASP A 71 4.30 19.43 24.09
C ASP A 71 4.99 18.11 23.67
N GLY A 72 5.75 17.50 24.59
CA GLY A 72 5.82 16.03 24.70
C GLY A 72 7.03 15.27 24.13
N MET A 73 8.13 15.27 24.88
CA MET A 73 9.14 14.20 25.07
C MET A 73 9.74 13.43 23.86
N ALA A 74 10.99 13.79 23.54
CA ALA A 74 11.94 12.93 22.84
C ALA A 74 12.53 11.86 23.79
N PRO A 75 12.72 10.59 23.37
CA PRO A 75 13.48 9.62 24.15
C PRO A 75 14.99 9.90 24.07
N LEU A 76 15.60 10.03 25.24
CA LEU A 76 17.04 10.21 25.45
C LEU A 76 17.82 8.96 25.03
N GLU A 77 18.97 9.21 24.40
CA GLU A 77 20.01 8.21 24.13
C GLU A 77 20.60 7.65 25.44
N GLU A 78 20.86 6.34 25.49
CA GLU A 78 21.72 5.72 26.50
C GLU A 78 22.91 5.02 25.82
N LEU A 79 24.10 5.40 26.30
CA LEU A 79 25.44 4.95 25.91
C LEU A 79 25.70 3.48 26.31
N PRO A 80 26.66 2.78 25.67
CA PRO A 80 26.99 1.41 26.01
C PRO A 80 27.97 1.37 27.21
N THR A 81 27.61 0.65 28.28
CA THR A 81 28.55 0.31 29.36
C THR A 81 28.83 -1.18 29.37
N MET A 82 30.11 -1.53 29.23
CA MET A 82 30.66 -2.89 29.28
C MET A 82 31.27 -3.17 30.67
N GLY A 83 31.07 -4.40 31.17
CA GLY A 83 31.72 -4.99 32.35
C GLY A 83 30.76 -5.09 33.56
N MET A 84 30.74 -6.14 34.40
CA MET A 84 31.56 -7.34 34.55
C MET A 84 30.86 -8.22 35.65
N TYR A 85 31.08 -9.54 35.62
CA TYR A 85 30.79 -10.64 36.60
C TYR A 85 30.00 -10.38 37.93
N ILE A 86 29.12 -11.34 38.29
CA ILE A 86 29.05 -12.04 39.60
C ILE A 86 28.12 -13.27 39.49
N SER A 87 28.49 -14.36 40.18
CA SER A 87 27.88 -15.70 40.19
C SER A 87 26.82 -15.89 41.29
N GLN A 88 26.00 -16.96 41.11
CA GLN A 88 25.10 -17.66 42.08
C GLN A 88 23.78 -16.94 42.43
N SER A 89 22.59 -17.56 42.61
CA SER A 89 22.14 -18.95 42.74
C SER A 89 20.60 -19.07 42.62
N LYS A 90 20.14 -20.25 42.15
CA LYS A 90 18.84 -20.96 42.22
C LYS A 90 17.52 -20.33 42.77
N THR A 91 16.44 -20.79 42.09
CA THR A 91 15.01 -20.95 42.46
C THR A 91 14.04 -19.80 42.16
N GLY A 92 12.98 -20.12 41.41
CA GLY A 92 11.85 -19.23 41.13
C GLY A 92 11.29 -19.40 39.73
N VAL A 93 10.48 -20.44 39.50
CA VAL A 93 9.65 -20.54 38.29
C VAL A 93 8.54 -19.50 38.39
N SER A 94 8.83 -18.29 37.91
CA SER A 94 7.79 -17.30 37.57
C SER A 94 7.58 -17.38 36.06
N ALA A 95 6.52 -18.09 35.66
CA ALA A 95 6.00 -18.04 34.31
C ALA A 95 5.38 -16.65 34.09
N GLN A 96 6.23 -15.66 33.82
CA GLN A 96 5.80 -14.40 33.27
C GLN A 96 5.24 -14.68 31.86
N PRO A 97 4.01 -14.22 31.53
CA PRO A 97 3.56 -14.28 30.16
C PRO A 97 4.49 -13.37 29.36
N VAL A 98 5.35 -13.97 28.53
CA VAL A 98 6.07 -13.26 27.49
C VAL A 98 5.01 -12.58 26.62
N SER A 99 4.71 -11.33 26.93
CA SER A 99 3.92 -10.48 26.06
C SER A 99 4.67 -10.48 24.74
N ARG A 100 4.14 -11.19 23.76
CA ARG A 100 4.66 -11.13 22.39
C ARG A 100 4.40 -9.69 21.99
N SER A 101 5.42 -8.84 22.09
CA SER A 101 5.27 -7.47 21.61
C SER A 101 4.84 -7.60 20.16
N THR A 102 3.59 -7.20 19.90
CA THR A 102 3.00 -7.33 18.58
C THR A 102 3.73 -6.30 17.74
N LYS A 103 4.72 -6.76 16.97
CA LYS A 103 5.49 -5.89 16.08
C LYS A 103 4.48 -5.13 15.23
N LYS A 104 4.46 -3.80 15.35
CA LYS A 104 3.58 -2.94 14.58
C LYS A 104 3.88 -3.17 13.10
N SER A 105 2.85 -3.43 12.31
CA SER A 105 3.02 -3.52 10.86
C SER A 105 3.42 -2.14 10.32
N ARG A 106 4.44 -2.10 9.47
CA ARG A 106 4.89 -0.87 8.82
C ARG A 106 4.51 -0.91 7.35
N TRP A 107 3.72 0.08 6.93
CA TRP A 107 3.35 0.28 5.54
C TRP A 107 4.56 0.61 4.67
N HIS A 108 4.62 0.01 3.48
CA HIS A 108 5.59 0.33 2.45
C HIS A 108 4.90 0.52 1.10
N LEU A 109 5.47 1.38 0.26
CA LEU A 109 5.02 1.59 -1.11
C LEU A 109 5.40 0.37 -1.97
N GLY A 110 4.43 -0.13 -2.75
CA GLY A 110 4.63 -1.22 -3.71
C GLY A 110 5.26 -2.48 -3.10
N ILE A 111 6.00 -3.23 -3.93
CA ILE A 111 6.82 -4.36 -3.48
C ILE A 111 8.28 -4.12 -3.86
N ARG A 112 9.23 -4.69 -3.10
CA ARG A 112 10.67 -4.52 -3.33
C ARG A 112 11.31 -5.83 -3.77
N SER A 113 12.28 -5.76 -4.67
CA SER A 113 13.11 -6.88 -5.11
C SER A 113 14.60 -6.52 -5.07
N ARG A 114 15.43 -7.55 -4.86
CA ARG A 114 16.89 -7.46 -4.95
C ARG A 114 17.45 -8.04 -6.26
N SER A 115 16.60 -8.62 -7.10
CA SER A 115 16.99 -9.15 -8.41
C SER A 115 17.33 -8.03 -9.38
N GLN A 116 18.07 -8.35 -10.45
CA GLN A 116 18.40 -7.35 -11.46
C GLN A 116 17.12 -6.81 -12.14
N PRO A 117 17.11 -5.55 -12.63
CA PRO A 117 15.92 -4.95 -13.23
C PRO A 117 15.30 -5.80 -14.34
N TYR A 118 16.16 -6.41 -15.16
CA TYR A 118 15.75 -7.30 -16.24
C TYR A 118 15.01 -8.55 -15.73
N ASP A 119 15.54 -9.17 -14.67
CA ASP A 119 14.92 -10.36 -14.07
C ASP A 119 13.59 -10.00 -13.40
N VAL A 120 13.53 -8.85 -12.72
CA VAL A 120 12.29 -8.36 -12.12
C VAL A 120 11.22 -8.15 -13.19
N MET A 121 11.56 -7.46 -14.29
CA MET A 121 10.61 -7.24 -15.38
C MET A 121 10.19 -8.55 -16.05
N SER A 122 11.11 -9.51 -16.23
CA SER A 122 10.81 -10.83 -16.79
C SER A 122 9.79 -11.59 -15.94
N GLU A 123 9.95 -11.57 -14.62
CA GLU A 123 8.98 -12.15 -13.69
C GLU A 123 7.64 -11.42 -13.72
N VAL A 124 7.63 -10.09 -13.88
CA VAL A 124 6.39 -9.32 -14.07
C VAL A 124 5.66 -9.77 -15.33
N TYR A 125 6.35 -9.92 -16.46
CA TYR A 125 5.73 -10.43 -17.68
C TYR A 125 5.22 -11.87 -17.53
N ARG A 126 5.98 -12.74 -16.85
CA ARG A 126 5.55 -14.11 -16.55
C ARG A 126 4.27 -14.12 -15.73
N ALA A 127 4.22 -13.34 -14.65
CA ALA A 127 3.08 -13.25 -13.76
C ALA A 127 1.85 -12.67 -14.47
N MET A 128 2.02 -11.60 -15.25
CA MET A 128 0.91 -11.04 -16.04
C MET A 128 0.35 -12.05 -17.04
N LYS A 129 1.21 -12.88 -17.65
CA LYS A 129 0.78 -13.93 -18.56
C LYS A 129 -0.01 -15.03 -17.84
N SER A 130 0.45 -15.48 -16.67
CA SER A 130 -0.23 -16.57 -15.94
C SER A 130 -1.59 -16.17 -15.39
N VAL A 131 -1.80 -14.87 -15.12
CA VAL A 131 -3.07 -14.33 -14.62
C VAL A 131 -3.99 -13.78 -15.72
N ASP A 132 -3.65 -14.08 -16.99
CA ASP A 132 -4.36 -13.71 -18.21
C ASP A 132 -4.64 -12.21 -18.33
N LEU A 133 -3.60 -11.40 -18.17
CA LEU A 133 -3.66 -9.97 -18.40
C LEU A 133 -3.26 -9.62 -19.81
N SER A 134 -3.91 -8.60 -20.35
CA SER A 134 -3.37 -7.90 -21.53
C SER A 134 -2.52 -6.72 -21.06
N TRP A 135 -1.45 -6.39 -21.79
CA TRP A 135 -0.59 -5.28 -21.41
C TRP A 135 -0.01 -4.54 -22.61
N LYS A 136 0.34 -3.28 -22.37
CA LYS A 136 1.08 -2.41 -23.30
C LYS A 136 2.36 -1.95 -22.62
N VAL A 137 3.49 -2.19 -23.27
CA VAL A 137 4.80 -1.69 -22.83
C VAL A 137 4.89 -0.21 -23.18
N VAL A 138 5.16 0.63 -22.16
CA VAL A 138 5.39 2.08 -22.33
C VAL A 138 6.88 2.34 -22.47
N ASN A 139 7.68 1.73 -21.60
CA ASN A 139 9.14 1.66 -21.70
C ASN A 139 9.65 0.37 -21.03
N SER A 140 10.96 0.14 -21.02
CA SER A 140 11.58 -1.08 -20.48
C SER A 140 11.27 -1.39 -19.01
N TYR A 141 10.80 -0.40 -18.24
CA TYR A 141 10.51 -0.51 -16.80
C TYR A 141 9.09 -0.07 -16.47
N HIS A 142 8.26 0.19 -17.48
CA HIS A 142 6.89 0.70 -17.34
C HIS A 142 5.95 -0.05 -18.26
N VAL A 143 4.98 -0.73 -17.67
CA VAL A 143 3.95 -1.45 -18.40
C VAL A 143 2.57 -1.08 -17.87
N ILE A 144 1.61 -0.94 -18.77
CA ILE A 144 0.20 -0.72 -18.42
C ILE A 144 -0.54 -2.02 -18.68
N THR A 145 -1.15 -2.58 -17.64
CA THR A 145 -1.95 -3.80 -17.70
C THR A 145 -3.42 -3.46 -17.79
N ARG A 146 -4.18 -4.40 -18.35
CA ARG A 146 -5.62 -4.31 -18.48
C ARG A 146 -6.25 -5.67 -18.23
N LYS A 147 -7.24 -5.69 -17.32
CA LYS A 147 -8.12 -6.84 -17.06
C LYS A 147 -9.55 -6.45 -17.35
N THR A 148 -10.22 -7.24 -18.18
CA THR A 148 -11.65 -7.07 -18.45
C THR A 148 -12.44 -7.98 -17.51
N HIS A 149 -13.39 -7.42 -16.78
CA HIS A 149 -14.26 -8.21 -15.93
C HIS A 149 -15.19 -9.06 -16.80
N PRO A 150 -15.31 -10.39 -16.57
CA PRO A 150 -16.00 -11.29 -17.49
C PRO A 150 -17.50 -10.99 -17.64
N VAL A 151 -18.15 -10.61 -16.53
CA VAL A 151 -19.60 -10.32 -16.47
C VAL A 151 -19.91 -8.88 -16.85
N THR A 152 -19.45 -7.90 -16.05
CA THR A 152 -19.73 -6.47 -16.25
C THR A 152 -19.05 -5.84 -17.46
N LYS A 153 -18.10 -6.51 -18.11
CA LYS A 153 -17.25 -5.98 -19.21
C LYS A 153 -16.45 -4.73 -18.87
N GLN A 154 -16.48 -4.28 -17.62
CA GLN A 154 -15.67 -3.16 -17.17
C GLN A 154 -14.18 -3.50 -17.27
N GLU A 155 -13.40 -2.52 -17.71
CA GLU A 155 -11.96 -2.66 -17.82
C GLU A 155 -11.26 -2.00 -16.62
N LEU A 156 -10.41 -2.77 -15.95
CA LEU A 156 -9.49 -2.28 -14.94
C LEU A 156 -8.12 -2.08 -15.58
N LYS A 157 -7.55 -0.88 -15.45
CA LYS A 157 -6.22 -0.54 -15.94
C LYS A 157 -5.28 -0.23 -14.79
N VAL A 158 -4.12 -0.89 -14.78
CA VAL A 158 -3.10 -0.70 -13.74
C VAL A 158 -1.75 -0.43 -14.38
N SER A 159 -1.10 0.65 -13.97
CA SER A 159 0.28 0.96 -14.32
C SER A 159 1.22 0.26 -13.36
N LEU A 160 2.19 -0.48 -13.90
CA LEU A 160 3.28 -1.10 -13.17
C LEU A 160 4.59 -0.40 -13.56
N GLN A 161 5.26 0.20 -12.59
CA GLN A 161 6.49 0.95 -12.81
C GLN A 161 7.58 0.46 -11.87
N LEU A 162 8.72 0.05 -12.43
CA LEU A 162 9.90 -0.31 -11.68
C LEU A 162 10.77 0.93 -11.46
N TYR A 163 11.15 1.16 -10.21
CA TYR A 163 12.04 2.24 -9.78
C TYR A 163 13.29 1.65 -9.12
N LYS A 164 14.43 2.33 -9.29
CA LYS A 164 15.63 2.07 -8.49
C LYS A 164 15.51 2.83 -7.16
N VAL A 165 15.59 2.12 -6.05
CA VAL A 165 15.63 2.71 -4.71
C VAL A 165 17.08 2.91 -4.29
N ASP A 166 17.86 1.82 -4.36
CA ASP A 166 19.30 1.80 -4.08
C ASP A 166 20.02 0.95 -5.15
N ASP A 167 21.33 0.80 -5.04
CA ASP A 167 22.13 -0.06 -5.95
C ASP A 167 21.71 -1.53 -5.96
N ARG A 168 21.06 -2.00 -4.89
CA ARG A 168 20.63 -3.41 -4.74
C ARG A 168 19.13 -3.56 -4.53
N HIS A 169 18.37 -2.48 -4.59
CA HIS A 169 16.94 -2.50 -4.28
C HIS A 169 16.14 -1.81 -5.38
N PHE A 170 15.19 -2.54 -5.94
CA PHE A 170 14.22 -2.02 -6.88
C PHE A 170 12.82 -2.09 -6.29
N LEU A 171 11.99 -1.10 -6.59
CA LEU A 171 10.62 -0.99 -6.13
C LEU A 171 9.69 -1.09 -7.34
N LEU A 172 8.79 -2.06 -7.31
CA LEU A 172 7.70 -2.16 -8.27
C LEU A 172 6.47 -1.47 -7.66
N ASP A 173 6.04 -0.39 -8.29
CA ASP A 173 4.86 0.39 -7.93
C ASP A 173 3.63 -0.04 -8.73
N PHE A 174 2.45 0.13 -8.13
CA PHE A 174 1.15 -0.19 -8.70
C PHE A 174 0.26 1.03 -8.63
N LYS A 175 -0.16 1.54 -9.79
CA LYS A 175 -1.02 2.72 -9.87
C LYS A 175 -2.32 2.40 -10.62
N ASN A 176 -3.45 2.66 -9.98
CA ASN A 176 -4.75 2.60 -10.62
C ASN A 176 -4.86 3.73 -11.67
N LEU A 177 -5.23 3.39 -12.91
CA LEU A 177 -5.42 4.36 -14.00
C LEU A 177 -6.90 4.70 -14.27
N GLY A 178 -7.84 4.14 -13.49
CA GLY A 178 -9.27 4.37 -13.66
C GLY A 178 -9.89 3.60 -14.84
N GLN A 179 -11.20 3.76 -15.01
CA GLN A 179 -11.94 3.19 -16.14
C GLN A 179 -11.82 4.06 -17.40
N SER A 180 -11.91 3.45 -18.58
CA SER A 180 -12.02 4.18 -19.84
C SER A 180 -13.29 5.05 -19.82
N ALA A 181 -13.15 6.32 -20.20
CA ALA A 181 -14.05 7.46 -19.95
C ALA A 181 -15.48 7.43 -20.57
N GLY A 182 -16.19 6.31 -20.54
CA GLY A 182 -17.52 6.16 -21.15
C GLY A 182 -18.72 6.20 -20.21
N GLU A 183 -18.54 5.95 -18.91
CA GLU A 183 -19.65 5.81 -17.96
C GLU A 183 -19.41 6.73 -16.75
N LYS A 184 -20.44 7.51 -16.38
CA LYS A 184 -20.39 8.36 -15.17
C LYS A 184 -20.18 7.46 -13.95
N GLU A 185 -19.05 7.61 -13.28
CA GLU A 185 -18.72 6.82 -12.10
C GLU A 185 -19.58 7.25 -10.90
N THR A 186 -20.56 6.44 -10.53
CA THR A 186 -21.30 6.59 -9.26
C THR A 186 -20.39 6.25 -8.06
N TYR A 187 -20.66 6.79 -6.87
CA TYR A 187 -19.96 6.46 -5.62
C TYR A 187 -19.86 4.95 -5.33
N GLU A 188 -20.89 4.18 -5.69
CA GLU A 188 -20.86 2.71 -5.59
C GLU A 188 -19.89 2.08 -6.60
N ASN A 189 -19.79 2.65 -7.80
CA ASN A 189 -18.84 2.20 -8.82
C ASN A 189 -17.39 2.50 -8.39
N SER A 190 -17.12 3.67 -7.80
CA SER A 190 -15.76 4.05 -7.39
C SER A 190 -15.15 3.10 -6.35
N GLY A 191 -15.95 2.67 -5.37
CA GLY A 191 -15.53 1.67 -4.41
C GLY A 191 -15.30 0.29 -5.07
N SER A 192 -16.18 -0.11 -5.99
CA SER A 192 -16.01 -1.33 -6.77
C SER A 192 -14.72 -1.32 -7.60
N VAL A 193 -14.37 -0.19 -8.23
CA VAL A 193 -13.10 -0.02 -8.97
C VAL A 193 -11.90 -0.13 -8.04
N ALA A 194 -11.94 0.52 -6.87
CA ALA A 194 -10.85 0.43 -5.89
C ALA A 194 -10.66 -1.02 -5.41
N MET A 195 -11.74 -1.75 -5.16
CA MET A 195 -11.67 -3.16 -4.79
C MET A 195 -11.12 -4.04 -5.91
N GLY A 196 -11.57 -3.82 -7.16
CA GLY A 196 -11.01 -4.52 -8.32
C GLY A 196 -9.51 -4.28 -8.48
N PHE A 197 -9.05 -3.04 -8.25
CA PHE A 197 -7.63 -2.70 -8.22
C PHE A 197 -6.87 -3.52 -7.16
N PHE A 198 -7.35 -3.56 -5.92
CA PHE A 198 -6.69 -4.31 -4.86
C PHE A 198 -6.70 -5.82 -5.12
N GLU A 199 -7.80 -6.37 -5.63
CA GLU A 199 -7.89 -7.79 -6.02
C GLU A 199 -6.86 -8.14 -7.09
N LEU A 200 -6.73 -7.30 -8.14
CA LEU A 200 -5.77 -7.51 -9.20
C LEU A 200 -4.32 -7.43 -8.68
N CYS A 201 -4.01 -6.42 -7.87
CA CYS A 201 -2.70 -6.27 -7.24
C CYS A 201 -2.37 -7.47 -6.34
N ALA A 202 -3.33 -7.96 -5.55
CA ALA A 202 -3.14 -9.12 -4.69
C ALA A 202 -2.83 -10.40 -5.50
N ILE A 203 -3.52 -10.59 -6.62
CA ILE A 203 -3.28 -11.71 -7.55
C ILE A 203 -1.86 -11.62 -8.14
N LEU A 204 -1.46 -10.45 -8.64
CA LEU A 204 -0.13 -10.25 -9.20
C LEU A 204 0.98 -10.42 -8.17
N ILE A 205 0.82 -9.84 -6.97
CA ILE A 205 1.82 -9.95 -5.89
C ILE A 205 1.97 -11.41 -5.47
N ARG A 206 0.86 -12.16 -5.35
CA ARG A 206 0.89 -13.59 -5.04
C ARG A 206 1.66 -14.37 -6.11
N GLU A 207 1.41 -14.09 -7.38
CA GLU A 207 2.07 -14.77 -8.49
C GLU A 207 3.57 -14.46 -8.59
N LEU A 208 3.96 -13.23 -8.28
CA LEU A 208 5.36 -12.80 -8.19
C LEU A 208 6.10 -13.44 -7.01
N ALA A 209 5.39 -13.71 -5.89
CA ALA A 209 5.97 -14.36 -4.73
C ALA A 209 6.33 -15.84 -4.99
N VAL A 210 5.64 -16.51 -5.93
CA VAL A 210 5.91 -17.91 -6.29
C VAL A 210 7.16 -18.06 -7.16
N GLY A 211 7.41 -17.11 -8.08
CA GLY A 211 8.55 -17.19 -9.02
C GLY A 211 9.92 -16.89 -8.42
N GLY A 212 9.97 -16.18 -7.28
CA GLY A 212 11.23 -15.74 -6.65
C GLY A 212 12.10 -16.85 -6.03
N GLY A 213 11.64 -18.11 -6.01
CA GLY A 213 12.37 -19.25 -5.43
C GLY A 213 13.26 -20.04 -6.40
N GLY A 214 13.19 -19.76 -7.70
CA GLY A 214 13.67 -20.66 -8.76
C GLY A 214 15.02 -20.35 -9.41
N SER A 215 15.77 -19.36 -8.96
CA SER A 215 17.10 -19.08 -9.53
C SER A 215 18.16 -19.03 -8.43
N LYS A 216 18.81 -20.18 -8.26
CA LYS A 216 20.10 -20.34 -7.57
C LYS A 216 21.10 -20.89 -8.57
#